data_AF-Q116X3-F1
#
_entry.id   AF-Q116X3-F1
#
_cell.length_a   1.000
_cell.length_b   1.000
_cell.length_c   1.000
_cell.angle_alpha   90.00
_cell.angle_beta   90.00
_cell.angle_gamma   90.00
#
_symmetry.space_group_name_H-M   'P 1'
#
loop_
_entity.id
_entity.type
_entity.pdbx_description
1 polymer ?
#
loop_
_entity_poly.entity_id
_entity_poly.type
_entity_poly.pdbx_seq_one_letter_code
_entity_poly.pdbx_strand_id
1 'polypeptide(L)'
;MSKHCTRSPRQRSVGGGLLARLRTLQDKLFDILFYFKCYPTFDLAGILFDIDRSQAHYWVHRLQTMLEAALGEKKARCIASN
;
A
#
# COMPACT_ATOMS: atom_id res chain seq x y z
N MET A 1 25.35 0.53 36.75
CA MET A 1 24.19 -0.29 36.35
C MET A 1 23.32 0.48 35.35
N SER A 2 23.51 0.24 34.06
CA SER A 2 22.68 0.82 33.00
C SER A 2 21.28 0.22 33.01
N LYS A 3 20.29 1.05 33.30
CA LYS A 3 18.88 0.68 33.28
C LYS A 3 18.44 0.51 31.83
N HIS A 4 18.43 -0.72 31.34
CA HIS A 4 17.72 -1.03 30.10
C HIS A 4 16.23 -0.91 30.41
N CYS A 5 15.63 0.24 30.06
CA CYS A 5 14.18 0.36 30.03
C CYS A 5 13.66 -0.54 28.93
N THR A 6 13.23 -1.74 29.30
CA THR A 6 12.38 -2.60 28.47
C THR A 6 11.06 -1.87 28.24
N ARG A 7 11.02 -1.09 27.16
CA ARG A 7 9.84 -0.33 26.74
C ARG A 7 8.74 -1.35 26.41
N SER A 8 7.72 -1.43 27.26
CA SER A 8 6.54 -2.27 27.03
C SER A 8 6.04 -2.07 25.59
N PRO A 9 5.72 -3.14 24.83
CA PRO A 9 5.25 -3.01 23.46
C PRO A 9 4.05 -2.04 23.39
N ARG A 10 4.13 -1.02 22.53
CA ARG A 10 3.04 -0.06 22.34
C ARG A 10 1.81 -0.80 21.80
N GLN A 11 0.83 -1.06 22.68
CA GLN A 11 -0.50 -1.54 22.30
C GLN A 11 -1.23 -0.42 21.55
N ARG A 12 -1.52 -0.63 20.26
CA ARG A 12 -2.38 0.29 19.48
C ARG A 12 -3.84 -0.09 19.71
N SER A 13 -4.71 0.89 19.94
CA SER A 13 -6.15 0.64 19.94
C SER A 13 -6.59 0.16 18.55
N VAL A 14 -7.49 -0.83 18.53
CA VAL A 14 -8.14 -1.27 17.29
C VAL A 14 -8.91 -0.08 16.71
N GLY A 15 -8.62 0.27 15.46
CA GLY A 15 -9.25 1.41 14.78
C GLY A 15 -8.62 2.79 15.05
N GLY A 16 -7.54 2.88 15.84
CA GLY A 16 -6.81 4.15 16.06
C GLY A 16 -5.82 4.53 14.94
N GLY A 17 -5.83 3.80 13.83
CA GLY A 17 -5.00 4.10 12.66
C GLY A 17 -5.58 5.26 11.84
N LEU A 18 -4.73 5.96 11.10
CA LEU A 18 -5.17 6.96 10.13
C LEU A 18 -6.11 6.28 9.13
N LEU A 19 -7.35 6.76 9.03
CA LEU A 19 -8.34 6.28 8.06
C LEU A 19 -7.73 6.37 6.65
N ALA A 20 -7.92 5.32 5.85
CA ALA A 20 -7.43 5.28 4.48
C ALA A 20 -7.92 6.52 3.71
N ARG A 21 -6.98 7.39 3.29
CA ARG A 21 -7.27 8.62 2.53
C ARG A 21 -7.62 8.36 1.06
N LEU A 22 -7.32 7.15 0.55
CA LEU A 22 -7.71 6.68 -0.78
C LEU A 22 -9.22 6.36 -0.82
N ARG A 23 -10.04 7.41 -0.69
CA ARG A 23 -11.49 7.31 -0.51
C ARG A 23 -12.24 7.08 -1.82
N THR A 24 -11.76 7.65 -2.92
CA THR A 24 -12.47 7.56 -4.20
C THR A 24 -11.97 6.40 -5.04
N LEU A 25 -12.85 5.88 -5.92
CA LEU A 25 -12.49 4.87 -6.90
C LEU A 25 -11.47 5.42 -7.91
N GLN A 26 -11.58 6.71 -8.23
CA GLN A 26 -10.72 7.40 -9.18
C GLN A 26 -9.27 7.47 -8.67
N ASP A 27 -9.05 7.79 -7.40
CA ASP A 27 -7.71 7.85 -6.82
C ASP A 27 -7.02 6.47 -6.86
N LYS A 28 -7.79 5.40 -6.59
CA LYS A 28 -7.31 4.01 -6.67
C LYS A 28 -6.90 3.64 -8.09
N LEU A 29 -7.74 3.96 -9.07
CA LEU A 29 -7.45 3.68 -10.48
C LEU A 29 -6.25 4.50 -10.96
N PHE A 30 -6.17 5.77 -10.57
CA PHE A 30 -5.05 6.62 -10.93
C PHE A 30 -3.75 6.15 -10.29
N ASP A 31 -3.76 5.75 -9.01
CA ASP A 31 -2.59 5.21 -8.31
C ASP A 31 -2.02 3.97 -9.01
N ILE A 32 -2.85 2.98 -9.35
CA ILE A 32 -2.36 1.76 -10.02
C ILE A 32 -1.89 2.02 -11.46
N LEU A 33 -2.57 2.90 -12.21
CA LEU A 33 -2.16 3.28 -13.56
C LEU A 33 -0.86 4.07 -13.54
N PHE A 34 -0.73 5.01 -12.61
CA PHE A 34 0.49 5.77 -12.37
C PHE A 34 1.64 4.85 -11.96
N TYR A 35 1.35 3.82 -11.14
CA TYR A 35 2.32 2.80 -10.76
C TYR A 35 2.87 2.05 -11.99
N PHE A 36 1.99 1.58 -12.89
CA PHE A 36 2.41 0.89 -14.11
C PHE A 36 3.12 1.79 -15.12
N LYS A 37 2.78 3.09 -15.15
CA LYS A 37 3.36 4.02 -16.12
C LYS A 37 4.74 4.53 -15.70
N CYS A 38 4.91 4.86 -14.43
CA CYS A 38 6.06 5.62 -13.95
C CYS A 38 6.95 4.85 -12.97
N TYR A 39 6.52 3.66 -12.50
CA TYR A 39 7.16 2.92 -11.40
C TYR A 39 7.64 3.83 -10.25
N PRO A 40 6.77 4.72 -9.75
CA PRO A 40 7.12 5.64 -8.67
C PRO A 40 7.48 4.85 -7.42
N THR A 41 8.41 5.37 -6.64
CA THR A 41 8.67 4.85 -5.29
C THR A 41 7.42 5.02 -4.42
N PHE A 42 7.21 4.09 -3.48
CA PHE A 42 6.04 4.15 -2.58
C PHE A 42 5.99 5.43 -1.73
N ASP A 43 7.13 6.08 -1.50
CA ASP A 43 7.19 7.38 -0.82
C ASP A 43 6.65 8.50 -1.71
N LEU A 44 6.92 8.46 -3.02
CA LEU A 44 6.37 9.41 -3.97
C LEU A 44 4.86 9.23 -4.09
N ALA A 45 4.38 7.99 -4.22
CA ALA A 45 2.95 7.69 -4.18
C ALA A 45 2.32 8.15 -2.85
N GLY A 46 3.03 7.95 -1.74
CA GLY A 46 2.62 8.45 -0.42
C GLY A 46 2.46 9.97 -0.35
N ILE A 47 3.37 10.72 -0.97
CA ILE A 47 3.30 12.19 -1.06
C ILE A 47 2.14 12.65 -1.97
N LEU A 48 1.94 11.99 -3.11
CA LEU A 48 0.88 12.36 -4.08
C LEU A 48 -0.52 12.10 -3.55
N PHE A 49 -0.72 10.98 -2.84
CA PHE A 49 -2.03 10.54 -2.35
C PHE A 49 -2.22 10.72 -0.85
N ASP A 50 -1.24 11.30 -0.16
CA ASP A 50 -1.25 11.55 1.29
C ASP A 50 -1.54 10.26 2.09
N ILE A 51 -0.86 9.18 1.69
CA ILE A 51 -0.95 7.83 2.27
C ILE A 51 0.41 7.37 2.81
N ASP A 52 0.38 6.51 3.84
CA ASP A 52 1.59 5.87 4.34
C ASP A 52 2.17 4.89 3.30
N ARG A 53 3.50 4.76 3.27
CA ARG A 53 4.23 3.84 2.39
C ARG A 53 3.69 2.40 2.46
N SER A 54 3.33 1.94 3.66
CA SER A 54 2.82 0.59 3.90
C SER A 54 1.42 0.43 3.31
N GLN A 55 0.60 1.48 3.37
CA GLN A 55 -0.73 1.51 2.76
C GLN A 55 -0.62 1.53 1.24
N ALA A 56 0.27 2.36 0.67
CA ALA A 56 0.52 2.40 -0.78
C ALA A 56 0.90 1.01 -1.32
N HIS A 57 1.85 0.34 -0.66
CA HIS A 57 2.24 -1.02 -1.02
C HIS A 57 1.06 -1.99 -0.96
N TYR A 58 0.27 -1.97 0.12
CA TYR A 58 -0.92 -2.81 0.24
C TYR A 58 -1.94 -2.57 -0.89
N TRP A 59 -2.20 -1.31 -1.22
CA TRP A 59 -3.14 -0.94 -2.27
C TRP A 59 -2.66 -1.35 -3.65
N VAL A 60 -1.37 -1.19 -3.96
CA VAL A 60 -0.80 -1.65 -5.25
C VAL A 60 -1.00 -3.15 -5.43
N HIS A 61 -0.69 -3.97 -4.41
CA HIS A 61 -0.91 -5.42 -4.49
C HIS A 61 -2.40 -5.77 -4.68
N ARG A 62 -3.30 -5.08 -3.97
CA ARG A 62 -4.74 -5.35 -4.04
C ARG A 62 -5.39 -4.85 -5.34
N LEU A 63 -4.95 -3.71 -5.87
CA LEU A 63 -5.47 -3.12 -7.10
C LEU A 63 -4.91 -3.84 -8.32
N GLN A 64 -3.67 -4.33 -8.24
CA GLN A 64 -3.10 -5.18 -9.27
C GLN A 64 -3.94 -6.43 -9.49
N THR A 65 -4.34 -7.16 -8.44
CA THR A 65 -5.14 -8.38 -8.59
C THR A 65 -6.52 -8.09 -9.17
N MET A 66 -7.15 -6.98 -8.78
CA MET A 66 -8.41 -6.53 -9.35
C MET A 66 -8.28 -6.17 -10.83
N LEU A 67 -7.17 -5.52 -11.20
CA LEU A 67 -6.90 -5.14 -12.58
C LEU A 67 -6.65 -6.37 -13.47
N GLU A 68 -5.85 -7.32 -13.00
CA GLU A 68 -5.59 -8.58 -13.71
C GLU A 68 -6.88 -9.40 -13.89
N ALA A 69 -7.76 -9.43 -12.88
CA ALA A 69 -9.07 -10.08 -12.98
C ALA A 69 -9.99 -9.37 -13.99
N ALA A 70 -9.96 -8.03 -14.04
CA ALA A 70 -10.80 -7.25 -14.95
C ALA A 70 -10.32 -7.31 -16.41
N LEU A 71 -9.00 -7.31 -16.65
CA LEU A 71 -8.43 -7.35 -17.99
C LEU A 71 -8.29 -8.78 -18.55
N GLY A 72 -8.33 -9.81 -17.70
CA GLY A 72 -8.08 -11.19 -18.12
C GLY A 72 -6.63 -11.46 -18.52
N GLU A 73 -5.74 -10.49 -18.31
CA GLU A 73 -4.33 -10.54 -18.68
C GLU A 73 -3.44 -10.33 -17.45
N LYS A 74 -2.41 -11.17 -17.29
CA LYS A 74 -1.40 -10.99 -16.24
C LYS A 74 -0.40 -9.93 -16.67
N LYS A 75 -0.47 -8.74 -16.05
CA LYS A 75 0.44 -7.64 -16.37
C LYS A 75 1.81 -7.73 -15.67
N ALA A 76 1.94 -8.44 -14.55
CA ALA A 76 3.20 -9.03 -14.06
C ALA A 76 3.06 -9.58 -12.63
N ARG A 77 3.05 -10.90 -12.48
CA ARG A 77 3.65 -11.57 -11.32
C ARG A 77 4.04 -13.01 -11.66
N CYS A 78 5.29 -13.21 -12.07
CA CYS A 78 6.01 -14.44 -11.78
C CYS A 78 6.54 -14.33 -10.35
N ILE A 79 5.70 -14.60 -9.36
CA ILE A 79 6.22 -15.01 -8.05
C ILE A 79 5.60 -16.37 -7.81
N ALA A 80 6.41 -17.39 -8.10
CA ALA A 80 6.17 -18.74 -7.65
C ALA A 80 5.94 -18.71 -6.14
N SER A 81 4.86 -19.31 -5.69
CA SER A 81 4.87 -20.01 -4.41
C SER A 81 4.19 -21.34 -4.65
N ASN A 82 4.99 -22.39 -4.41
CA ASN A 82 4.51 -23.73 -4.12
C ASN A 82 3.63 -23.73 -2.86
#